data_AF-A0A523ZXT0-F1
#
_entry.id   AF-A0A523ZXT0-F1
#
_cell.length_a   1.000
_cell.length_b   1.000
_cell.length_c   1.000
_cell.angle_alpha   90.00
_cell.angle_beta   90.00
_cell.angle_gamma   90.00
#
_symmetry.space_group_name_H-M   'P 1'
#
loop_
_entity.id
_entity.type
_entity.pdbx_description
1 polymer ?
#
loop_
_entity_poly.entity_id
_entity_poly.type
_entity_poly.pdbx_seq_one_letter_code
_entity_poly.pdbx_strand_id
1 'polypeptide(L)' 'MRKARKATVPGKVIAALLAVLVLIGGCSPSKEVALGAKDSGRQIEVKEGEALVIALESNPTTGYL' A
#
# COMPACT_ATOMS: atom_id res chain seq x y z
N MET A 1 -2.53 51.54 10.53
CA MET A 1 -3.19 50.55 9.64
C MET A 1 -2.12 49.77 8.89
N ARG A 2 -1.90 48.47 9.21
CA ARG A 2 -0.89 47.63 8.54
C ARG A 2 -1.53 46.99 7.31
N LYS A 3 -1.17 47.44 6.10
CA LYS A 3 -1.61 46.82 4.85
C LYS A 3 -1.06 45.40 4.78
N ALA A 4 -1.94 44.39 4.79
CA ALA A 4 -1.58 43.01 4.54
C ALA A 4 -1.00 42.92 3.12
N ARG A 5 0.28 42.56 3.01
CA ARG A 5 0.91 42.28 1.71
C ARG A 5 0.29 40.98 1.20
N LYS A 6 -0.48 41.04 0.10
CA LYS A 6 -0.91 39.82 -0.60
C LYS A 6 0.36 39.17 -1.18
N ALA A 7 0.79 38.10 -0.54
CA ALA A 7 1.88 37.28 -1.04
C ALA A 7 1.34 36.46 -2.23
N THR A 8 1.67 36.87 -3.45
CA THR A 8 1.38 36.08 -4.65
C THR A 8 2.40 34.95 -4.70
N VAL A 9 1.98 33.74 -4.34
CA VAL A 9 2.87 32.57 -4.38
C VAL A 9 3.13 32.23 -5.85
N PRO A 10 4.39 32.22 -6.31
CA PRO A 10 4.68 31.90 -7.70
C PRO A 10 4.29 30.44 -7.99
N GLY A 11 3.72 30.16 -9.16
CA GLY A 11 3.24 28.82 -9.52
C GLY A 11 4.29 27.71 -9.39
N LYS A 12 5.58 28.06 -9.53
CA LYS A 12 6.72 27.16 -9.28
C LYS A 12 6.83 26.70 -7.83
N VAL A 13 6.49 27.55 -6.85
CA VAL A 13 6.48 27.18 -5.42
C VAL A 13 5.32 26.26 -5.12
N ILE A 14 4.16 26.48 -5.75
CA ILE A 14 3.00 25.57 -5.62
C ILE A 14 3.35 24.20 -6.22
N ALA A 15 3.94 24.18 -7.42
CA ALA A 15 4.39 22.94 -8.06
C ALA A 15 5.44 22.18 -7.24
N ALA A 16 6.41 22.89 -6.66
CA ALA A 16 7.42 22.30 -5.78
C ALA A 16 6.79 21.72 -4.51
N LEU A 17 5.83 22.42 -3.89
CA LEU A 17 5.14 21.96 -2.69
C LEU A 17 4.31 20.69 -2.95
N LEU A 18 3.61 20.65 -4.10
CA LEU A 18 2.84 19.48 -4.53
C LEU A 18 3.74 18.28 -4.82
N ALA A 19 4.89 18.50 -5.47
CA ALA A 19 5.86 17.44 -5.72
C ALA A 19 6.42 16.86 -4.41
N VAL A 20 6.69 17.70 -3.41
CA VAL A 20 7.10 17.26 -2.08
C VAL A 20 6.00 16.45 -1.42
N LEU A 21 4.74 16.91 -1.44
CA LEU A 21 3.60 16.18 -0.86
C LEU A 21 3.39 14.78 -1.47
N VAL A 22 3.65 14.60 -2.76
CA VAL A 22 3.59 13.28 -3.41
C VAL A 22 4.71 12.35 -2.92
N LEU A 23 5.91 12.88 -2.67
CA LEU A 23 7.04 12.09 -2.18
C LEU A 23 6.86 11.60 -0.74
N ILE A 24 6.20 12.37 0.13
CA ILE A 24 5.89 11.97 1.51
C ILE A 24 4.63 11.12 1.65
N GLY A 25 3.77 11.05 0.62
CA GLY A 25 2.54 10.25 0.64
C GLY A 25 2.72 8.76 0.32
N GLY A 26 3.93 8.32 -0.02
CA GLY A 26 4.22 6.95 -0.45
C GLY A 26 4.33 5.94 0.69
N CYS A 27 3.26 5.72 1.46
CA CYS A 27 3.15 4.51 2.28
C CYS A 27 2.74 3.37 1.34
N SER A 28 3.69 2.53 0.93
CA SER A 28 3.39 1.35 0.11
C SER A 28 2.54 0.39 0.94
N PRO A 29 1.30 0.05 0.54
CA PRO A 29 0.55 -1.01 1.20
C PRO A 29 1.40 -2.29 1.15
N SER A 30 1.54 -2.96 2.28
CA SER A 30 2.21 -4.26 2.38
C SER A 30 1.65 -5.18 1.29
N LYS A 31 2.51 -5.65 0.39
CA LYS A 31 2.11 -6.50 -0.71
C LYS A 31 1.75 -7.88 -0.17
N GLU A 32 0.56 -8.34 -0.50
CA GLU A 32 0.08 -9.67 -0.12
C GLU A 32 0.26 -10.65 -1.28
N VAL A 33 0.75 -11.85 -0.96
CA VAL A 33 0.77 -13.02 -1.84
C VAL A 33 -0.33 -13.96 -1.36
N ALA A 34 -1.47 -13.96 -2.05
CA ALA A 34 -2.62 -14.80 -1.70
C ALA A 34 -2.59 -16.12 -2.47
N LEU A 35 -2.63 -17.24 -1.75
CA LEU A 35 -2.64 -18.60 -2.28
C LEU A 35 -3.86 -19.37 -1.81
N GLY A 36 -4.30 -20.33 -2.61
CA GLY A 36 -5.37 -21.26 -2.24
C GLY A 36 -5.11 -22.68 -2.71
N ALA A 37 -6.13 -23.53 -2.62
CA ALA A 37 -6.00 -24.97 -2.91
C ALA A 37 -5.45 -25.26 -4.32
N LYS A 38 -5.77 -24.42 -5.30
CA LYS A 38 -5.30 -24.51 -6.69
C LYS A 38 -3.79 -24.37 -6.86
N ASP A 39 -3.11 -23.79 -5.86
CA ASP A 39 -1.67 -23.53 -5.89
C ASP A 39 -0.85 -24.67 -5.24
N SER A 40 -1.51 -25.78 -4.88
CA SER A 40 -0.88 -26.93 -4.24
C SER A 40 0.32 -27.47 -5.02
N GLY A 41 1.42 -27.72 -4.30
CA GLY A 41 2.66 -28.26 -4.87
C GLY A 41 3.51 -27.26 -5.66
N ARG A 42 3.08 -26.01 -5.79
CA ARG A 42 3.86 -24.96 -6.45
C ARG A 42 4.93 -24.41 -5.52
N GLN A 43 6.05 -24.00 -6.12
CA GLN A 43 7.03 -23.15 -5.45
C GLN A 43 6.70 -21.68 -5.74
N ILE A 44 6.68 -20.86 -4.70
CA ILE A 44 6.36 -19.42 -4.78
C ILE A 44 7.52 -18.64 -4.17
N GLU A 45 7.99 -17.62 -4.87
CA GLU A 45 8.98 -16.67 -4.37
C GLU A 45 8.25 -15.53 -3.63
N VAL A 46 8.71 -15.22 -2.41
CA VAL A 46 8.14 -14.16 -1.56
C VAL A 46 9.27 -13.19 -1.21
N LYS A 47 8.99 -11.88 -1.27
CA LYS A 47 9.98 -10.84 -0.96
C LYS A 47 9.87 -10.38 0.48
N GLU A 48 10.96 -9.80 0.99
CA GLU A 48 10.96 -9.22 2.33
C GLU A 48 9.89 -8.12 2.46
N GLY A 49 9.12 -8.17 3.55
CA GLY A 49 8.00 -7.27 3.81
C GLY A 49 6.69 -7.64 3.11
N GLU A 50 6.65 -8.71 2.30
CA GLU A 50 5.40 -9.26 1.76
C GLU A 50 4.73 -10.19 2.77
N ALA A 51 3.40 -10.14 2.83
CA ALA A 51 2.60 -11.05 3.65
C ALA A 51 2.12 -12.22 2.79
N LEU A 52 2.43 -13.45 3.20
CA LEU A 52 1.90 -14.66 2.58
C LEU A 52 0.57 -15.04 3.23
N VAL A 53 -0.51 -15.03 2.46
CA VAL A 53 -1.87 -15.36 2.93
C VAL A 53 -2.34 -16.64 2.26
N ILE A 54 -2.59 -17.69 3.04
CA ILE A 54 -3.13 -18.97 2.55
C ILE A 54 -4.58 -19.08 3.00
N ALA A 55 -5.50 -19.19 2.04
CA ALA A 55 -6.92 -19.38 2.29
C ALA A 55 -7.40 -20.70 1.66
N LEU A 56 -7.91 -21.59 2.49
CA LEU A 56 -8.43 -22.90 2.08
C LEU A 56 -9.88 -23.03 2.54
N GLU A 57 -10.71 -23.66 1.73
CA GLU A 57 -12.06 -24.03 2.12
C GLU A 57 -12.01 -25.03 3.28
N SER A 58 -12.78 -24.77 4.33
CA SER A 58 -12.84 -25.62 5.53
C SER A 58 -14.25 -26.16 5.72
N ASN A 59 -14.35 -27.41 6.19
CA ASN A 59 -15.60 -28.02 6.60
C ASN A 59 -15.53 -28.50 8.06
N PRO A 60 -15.74 -27.61 9.05
CA PRO A 60 -15.57 -27.92 10.46
C PRO A 60 -16.59 -28.94 11.00
N THR A 61 -17.69 -29.21 10.28
CA THR A 61 -18.67 -30.24 10.68
C THR A 61 -18.10 -31.66 10.66
N THR A 62 -17.00 -31.86 9.92
CA THR A 62 -16.26 -33.12 9.89
C THR A 62 -15.31 -33.29 11.07
N GLY A 63 -15.09 -32.24 11.87
CA GLY A 63 -14.10 -32.21 12.96
C GLY A 63 -12.67 -31.92 12.53
N TYR A 64 -12.43 -31.68 11.24
CA TYR A 64 -11.13 -31.23 10.72
C TYR A 64 -11.10 -29.71 10.55
N LEU A 65 -9.95 -29.10 10.88
CA LEU A 65 -9.68 -27.66 10.73
C LEU A 65 -8.78 -27.41 9.52
#